data_AF-A0A8J5ZMW3-F1
#
_entry.id   AF-A0A8J5ZMW3-F1
#
_cell.length_a   1.000
_cell.length_b   1.000
_cell.length_c   1.000
_cell.angle_alpha   90.00
_cell.angle_beta   90.00
_cell.angle_gamma   90.00
#
_symmetry.space_group_name_H-M   'P 1'
#
loop_
_entity.id
_entity.type
_entity.pdbx_description
1 polymer ?
#
loop_
_entity_poly.entity_id
_entity_poly.type
_entity_poly.pdbx_seq_one_letter_code
_entity_poly.pdbx_strand_id
1 'polypeptide(L)'
;MIIVVVIGPSSRGAVACELAKHLELHLIDQDDIIPTLQHPLPSSSSAPAPAVADSETLFCELVIKIATTQVKKLDLGLIISTMRPLDSLIDKLKQLADSAAARLVIVQCIEAHDATDGYGFEGVQKYTVDPKRFVAENFAAELLDKVAERNSTHLHALSLYNIYKPFTESRKSLLCKRCQEPISGPMYQCMACSEYIFHKSCAEDSNDLDLFRQSCPKNLRASKESTEYEIPPEKQKRCETCELNNKDFSVSCRDCIFKTNMEGKFLPLIINHGSHSHPLNLIMMPTSYDYKFRCCGCGELGKSISYRCYDCNFNLHVGCVLLEPTASSSRHRHSLTLFYDSLEDTYWDNNICGFCNNERNPDHWFYYCSTCEIVAHIGCFVVD
;
A
#
# COMPACT_ATOMS: atom_id res chain seq x y z
N MET A 1 1.88 10.50 -11.38
CA MET A 1 2.46 10.47 -12.75
C MET A 1 2.46 9.05 -13.32
N ILE A 2 2.42 8.89 -14.64
CA ILE A 2 2.42 7.57 -15.31
C ILE A 2 3.44 7.51 -16.46
N ILE A 3 4.12 6.38 -16.58
CA ILE A 3 4.96 5.98 -17.70
C ILE A 3 4.33 4.71 -18.29
N VAL A 4 3.89 4.76 -19.53
CA VAL A 4 3.28 3.61 -20.24
C VAL A 4 4.26 3.10 -21.28
N VAL A 5 4.56 1.81 -21.29
CA VAL A 5 5.43 1.17 -22.29
C VAL A 5 4.59 0.19 -23.10
N VAL A 6 4.32 0.52 -24.36
CA VAL A 6 3.59 -0.32 -25.30
C VAL A 6 4.60 -1.19 -26.07
N ILE A 7 4.48 -2.51 -25.94
CA ILE A 7 5.43 -3.48 -26.48
C ILE A 7 4.73 -4.44 -27.43
N GLY A 8 5.27 -4.70 -28.62
CA GLY A 8 4.73 -5.73 -29.50
C GLY A 8 5.05 -5.54 -30.98
N PRO A 9 4.36 -6.28 -31.87
CA PRO A 9 4.58 -6.20 -33.33
C PRO A 9 4.19 -4.83 -33.88
N SER A 10 4.41 -4.58 -35.18
CA SER A 10 4.20 -3.27 -35.83
C SER A 10 2.82 -2.65 -35.59
N SER A 11 1.80 -3.45 -35.29
CA SER A 11 0.46 -3.00 -34.92
C SER A 11 0.39 -2.23 -33.58
N ARG A 12 1.44 -2.27 -32.74
CA ARG A 12 1.54 -1.51 -31.47
C ARG A 12 1.45 0.01 -31.63
N GLY A 13 1.92 0.54 -32.76
CA GLY A 13 1.99 1.99 -32.99
C GLY A 13 0.59 2.63 -32.97
N ALA A 14 -0.41 1.92 -33.48
CA ALA A 14 -1.81 2.35 -33.45
C ALA A 14 -2.33 2.45 -32.00
N VAL A 15 -2.07 1.42 -31.19
CA VAL A 15 -2.45 1.38 -29.76
C VAL A 15 -1.79 2.53 -29.00
N ALA A 16 -0.48 2.74 -29.20
CA ALA A 16 0.26 3.80 -28.54
C ALA A 16 -0.23 5.20 -28.92
N CYS A 17 -0.53 5.42 -30.21
CA CYS A 17 -1.12 6.68 -30.71
C CYS A 17 -2.51 6.95 -30.12
N GLU A 18 -3.37 5.93 -30.07
CA GLU A 18 -4.72 6.08 -29.54
C GLU A 18 -4.70 6.41 -28.05
N LEU A 19 -3.82 5.73 -27.29
CA LEU A 19 -3.58 6.03 -25.87
C LEU A 19 -3.02 7.44 -25.65
N ALA A 20 -2.04 7.86 -26.43
CA ALA A 20 -1.42 9.17 -26.30
C ALA A 20 -2.43 10.30 -26.50
N LYS A 21 -3.32 10.15 -27.50
CA LYS A 21 -4.41 11.09 -27.77
C LYS A 21 -5.42 11.13 -26.64
N HIS A 22 -5.83 9.97 -26.12
CA HIS A 22 -6.88 9.90 -25.12
C HIS A 22 -6.41 10.33 -23.72
N LEU A 23 -5.16 10.04 -23.36
CA LEU A 23 -4.57 10.40 -22.06
C LEU A 23 -3.86 11.77 -22.08
N GLU A 24 -3.81 12.43 -23.24
CA GLU A 24 -3.08 13.68 -23.47
C GLU A 24 -1.59 13.60 -23.06
N LEU A 25 -0.95 12.45 -23.35
CA LEU A 25 0.45 12.18 -23.00
C LEU A 25 1.37 12.23 -24.22
N HIS A 26 2.64 12.57 -23.98
CA HIS A 26 3.66 12.57 -25.03
C HIS A 26 4.01 11.13 -25.44
N LEU A 27 4.01 10.86 -26.75
CA LEU A 27 4.41 9.58 -27.33
C LEU A 27 5.85 9.62 -27.85
N ILE A 28 6.62 8.59 -27.51
CA ILE A 28 7.93 8.29 -28.07
C ILE A 28 7.81 6.95 -28.80
N ASP A 29 7.74 6.96 -30.12
CA ASP A 29 7.66 5.73 -30.91
C ASP A 29 9.02 5.32 -31.49
N GLN A 30 9.40 4.06 -31.30
CA GLN A 30 10.62 3.48 -31.84
C GLN A 30 10.68 3.59 -33.38
N ASP A 31 9.54 3.44 -34.07
CA ASP A 31 9.51 3.43 -35.53
C ASP A 31 9.72 4.84 -36.12
N ASP A 32 9.49 5.90 -35.35
CA ASP A 32 9.80 7.28 -35.73
C ASP A 32 11.28 7.63 -35.53
N ILE A 33 11.92 6.99 -34.54
CA ILE A 33 13.27 7.37 -34.09
C ILE A 33 14.35 6.55 -34.78
N ILE A 34 14.20 5.23 -34.90
CA ILE A 34 15.25 4.36 -35.44
C ILE A 34 15.64 4.73 -36.88
N PRO A 35 14.72 4.99 -37.82
CA PRO A 35 15.09 5.39 -39.17
C PRO A 35 15.94 6.66 -39.21
N THR A 36 15.65 7.61 -38.31
CA THR A 36 16.40 8.87 -38.16
C THR A 36 17.81 8.63 -37.61
N LEU A 37 17.99 7.64 -36.74
CA LEU A 37 19.30 7.24 -36.21
C LEU A 37 20.16 6.51 -37.26
N GLN A 38 19.51 5.79 -38.18
CA GLN A 38 20.19 5.06 -39.26
C GLN A 38 20.54 5.95 -40.46
N HIS A 39 19.82 7.07 -40.63
CA HIS A 39 20.08 8.07 -41.65
C HIS A 39 20.35 9.45 -41.03
N PRO A 40 21.49 9.63 -40.34
CA PRO A 40 21.86 10.93 -39.79
C PRO A 40 21.96 11.98 -40.90
N LEU A 41 21.58 13.23 -40.57
CA LEU A 41 21.68 14.39 -41.46
C LEU A 41 23.06 14.44 -42.15
N PRO A 42 23.14 14.93 -43.41
CA PRO A 42 24.39 15.01 -44.14
C PRO A 42 25.30 16.08 -43.52
N SER A 43 26.01 15.72 -42.45
CA SER A 43 27.05 16.52 -41.83
C SER A 43 28.35 15.73 -41.83
N SER A 44 29.15 16.00 -42.88
CA SER A 44 30.62 15.93 -43.00
C SER A 44 31.42 14.86 -42.23
N SER A 45 30.83 13.72 -41.89
CA SER A 45 31.50 12.61 -41.22
C SER A 45 31.20 11.33 -41.98
N SER A 46 32.24 10.75 -42.58
CA SER A 46 32.23 9.46 -43.26
C SER A 46 32.17 8.30 -42.26
N ALA A 47 31.27 8.37 -41.28
CA ALA A 47 31.01 7.27 -40.38
C ALA A 47 30.00 6.32 -41.05
N PRO A 48 30.27 5.01 -41.10
CA PRO A 48 29.27 4.04 -41.57
C PRO A 48 28.02 4.12 -40.69
N ALA A 49 26.84 3.92 -41.29
CA ALA A 49 25.59 3.89 -40.56
C ALA A 49 25.67 2.85 -39.42
N PRO A 50 25.18 3.19 -38.21
CA PRO A 50 25.25 2.28 -37.06
C PRO A 50 24.57 0.95 -37.39
N ALA A 51 25.14 -0.16 -36.90
CA ALA A 51 24.49 -1.46 -37.03
C ALA A 51 23.12 -1.44 -36.32
N VAL A 52 22.22 -2.36 -36.66
CA VAL A 52 20.87 -2.43 -36.07
C VAL A 52 20.92 -2.52 -34.54
N ALA A 53 21.87 -3.28 -33.98
CA ALA A 53 22.07 -3.40 -32.53
C ALA A 53 22.58 -2.10 -31.86
N ASP A 54 23.40 -1.32 -32.58
CA ASP A 54 23.87 -0.01 -32.10
C ASP A 54 22.72 1.02 -32.11
N SER A 55 21.82 0.92 -33.09
CA SER A 55 20.64 1.79 -33.21
C SER A 55 19.64 1.56 -32.07
N GLU A 56 19.42 0.30 -31.67
CA GLU A 56 18.55 -0.05 -30.53
C GLU A 56 19.15 0.44 -29.19
N THR A 57 20.47 0.38 -29.04
CA THR A 57 21.17 0.88 -27.85
C THR A 57 21.05 2.40 -27.76
N LEU A 58 21.29 3.11 -28.86
CA LEU A 58 21.12 4.56 -28.97
C LEU A 58 19.68 5.01 -28.71
N PHE A 59 18.70 4.25 -29.22
CA PHE A 59 17.29 4.48 -28.92
C PHE A 59 17.03 4.41 -27.40
N CYS A 60 17.53 3.39 -26.71
CA CYS A 60 17.35 3.25 -25.27
C CYS A 60 17.95 4.41 -24.49
N GLU A 61 19.15 4.87 -24.85
CA GLU A 61 19.76 6.03 -24.20
C GLU A 61 18.95 7.32 -24.41
N LEU A 62 18.44 7.53 -25.62
CA LEU A 62 17.63 8.68 -25.96
C LEU A 62 16.30 8.67 -25.19
N VAL A 63 15.59 7.53 -25.19
CA VAL A 63 14.33 7.35 -24.47
C VAL A 63 14.52 7.65 -22.98
N ILE A 64 15.57 7.13 -22.33
CA ILE A 64 15.81 7.39 -20.91
C ILE A 64 16.09 8.86 -20.64
N LYS A 65 16.85 9.56 -21.50
CA LYS A 65 17.10 11.00 -21.34
C LYS A 65 15.83 11.83 -21.46
N ILE A 66 14.99 11.53 -22.46
CA ILE A 66 13.70 12.20 -22.65
C ILE A 66 12.79 11.90 -21.46
N ALA A 67 12.63 10.62 -21.10
CA ALA A 67 11.80 10.19 -19.99
C ALA A 67 12.22 10.82 -18.66
N THR A 68 13.53 10.88 -18.37
CA THR A 68 14.04 11.52 -17.16
C THR A 68 13.68 13.01 -17.13
N THR A 69 13.79 13.70 -18.27
CA THR A 69 13.45 15.12 -18.35
C THR A 69 11.94 15.34 -18.17
N GLN A 70 11.11 14.59 -18.89
CA GLN A 70 9.65 14.69 -18.81
C GLN A 70 9.15 14.39 -17.40
N VAL A 71 9.61 13.29 -16.80
CA VAL A 71 9.09 12.81 -15.52
C VAL A 71 9.67 13.60 -14.34
N LYS A 72 10.99 13.79 -14.25
CA LYS A 72 11.59 14.45 -13.07
C LYS A 72 11.61 15.97 -13.12
N LYS A 73 11.73 16.56 -14.31
CA LYS A 73 11.89 18.02 -14.44
C LYS A 73 10.59 18.72 -14.79
N LEU A 74 9.73 18.08 -15.58
CA LEU A 74 8.50 18.70 -16.09
C LEU A 74 7.23 18.17 -15.43
N ASP A 75 7.32 17.10 -14.63
CA ASP A 75 6.16 16.44 -13.99
C ASP A 75 5.10 15.97 -15.01
N LEU A 76 5.54 15.61 -16.24
CA LEU A 76 4.69 15.13 -17.33
C LEU A 76 4.77 13.61 -17.56
N GLY A 77 3.60 12.96 -17.71
CA GLY A 77 3.51 11.56 -18.07
C GLY A 77 3.91 11.31 -19.53
N LEU A 78 4.22 10.07 -19.86
CA LEU A 78 4.66 9.72 -21.22
C LEU A 78 4.32 8.27 -21.60
N ILE A 79 4.26 8.06 -22.92
CA ILE A 79 4.06 6.77 -23.56
C ILE A 79 5.30 6.45 -24.41
N ILE A 80 5.83 5.24 -24.28
CA ILE A 80 6.94 4.72 -25.07
C ILE A 80 6.42 3.52 -25.85
N SER A 81 6.64 3.48 -27.15
CA SER A 81 6.24 2.38 -28.03
C SER A 81 7.50 1.70 -28.54
N THR A 82 7.67 0.39 -28.28
CA THR A 82 8.88 -0.38 -28.62
C THR A 82 8.53 -1.77 -29.13
N MET A 83 9.27 -2.28 -30.12
CA MET A 83 8.97 -3.57 -30.77
C MET A 83 9.37 -4.77 -29.90
N ARG A 84 10.47 -4.64 -29.16
CA ARG A 84 10.93 -5.64 -28.19
C ARG A 84 11.23 -4.97 -26.85
N PRO A 85 11.01 -5.66 -25.72
CA PRO A 85 11.57 -5.19 -24.48
C PRO A 85 13.08 -5.41 -24.51
N LEU A 86 13.81 -4.34 -24.22
CA LEU A 86 15.19 -4.48 -23.78
C LEU A 86 15.14 -4.46 -22.26
N ASP A 87 15.50 -5.56 -21.59
CA ASP A 87 15.42 -5.67 -20.13
C ASP A 87 16.13 -4.49 -19.43
N SER A 88 17.25 -4.06 -20.01
CA SER A 88 18.02 -2.89 -19.54
C SER A 88 17.26 -1.55 -19.64
N LEU A 89 16.33 -1.40 -20.58
CA LEU A 89 15.48 -0.22 -20.71
C LEU A 89 14.39 -0.24 -19.63
N ILE A 90 13.74 -1.39 -19.45
CA ILE A 90 12.67 -1.54 -18.45
C ILE A 90 13.21 -1.33 -17.04
N ASP A 91 14.37 -1.89 -16.71
CA ASP A 91 15.02 -1.69 -15.40
C ASP A 91 15.33 -0.22 -15.13
N LYS A 92 15.84 0.51 -16.13
CA LYS A 92 16.11 1.96 -16.00
C LYS A 92 14.83 2.77 -15.87
N LEU A 93 13.76 2.41 -16.60
CA LEU A 93 12.46 3.06 -16.47
C LEU A 93 11.81 2.77 -15.10
N LYS A 94 12.01 1.58 -14.56
CA LYS A 94 11.56 1.21 -13.20
C LYS A 94 12.25 2.06 -12.15
N GLN A 95 13.59 2.14 -12.18
CA GLN A 95 14.36 3.02 -11.28
C GLN A 95 13.94 4.49 -11.41
N LEU A 96 13.70 4.96 -12.64
CA LEU A 96 13.21 6.31 -12.88
C LEU A 96 11.84 6.52 -12.24
N ALA A 97 10.90 5.59 -12.46
CA ALA A 97 9.56 5.63 -11.91
C ALA A 97 9.58 5.66 -10.38
N ASP A 98 10.34 4.76 -9.74
CA ASP A 98 10.49 4.69 -8.29
C ASP A 98 11.04 6.00 -7.71
N SER A 99 12.10 6.54 -8.34
CA SER A 99 12.74 7.78 -7.87
C SER A 99 11.92 9.05 -8.12
N ALA A 100 10.86 8.99 -8.92
CA ALA A 100 9.97 10.12 -9.22
C ALA A 100 8.55 9.89 -8.69
N ALA A 101 8.32 8.85 -7.89
CA ALA A 101 6.98 8.42 -7.46
C ALA A 101 5.97 8.29 -8.62
N ALA A 102 6.45 7.91 -9.81
CA ALA A 102 5.63 7.67 -10.98
C ALA A 102 5.29 6.18 -11.11
N ARG A 103 4.17 5.88 -11.75
CA ARG A 103 3.74 4.50 -12.02
C ARG A 103 4.27 4.04 -13.38
N LEU A 104 4.94 2.90 -13.43
CA LEU A 104 5.33 2.23 -14.68
C LEU A 104 4.29 1.15 -15.04
N VAL A 105 3.80 1.17 -16.29
CA VAL A 105 2.85 0.20 -16.84
C VAL A 105 3.36 -0.33 -18.16
N ILE A 106 3.21 -1.64 -18.39
CA ILE A 106 3.54 -2.31 -19.65
C ILE A 106 2.24 -2.74 -20.35
N VAL A 107 2.08 -2.38 -21.62
CA VAL A 107 0.97 -2.78 -22.48
C VAL A 107 1.52 -3.64 -23.61
N GLN A 108 1.40 -4.96 -23.48
CA GLN A 108 1.84 -5.91 -24.48
C GLN A 108 0.76 -6.10 -25.56
N CYS A 109 1.08 -5.73 -26.79
CA CYS A 109 0.29 -6.01 -27.97
C CYS A 109 0.57 -7.44 -28.44
N ILE A 110 -0.45 -8.27 -28.52
CA ILE A 110 -0.35 -9.66 -29.03
C ILE A 110 -1.37 -9.83 -30.15
N GLU A 111 -0.94 -10.37 -31.28
CA GLU A 111 -1.84 -10.76 -32.37
C GLU A 111 -2.38 -12.18 -32.11
N ALA A 112 -3.64 -12.45 -32.44
CA ALA A 112 -4.38 -13.66 -32.07
C ALA A 112 -3.75 -15.01 -32.49
N HIS A 113 -2.64 -15.00 -33.24
CA HIS A 113 -1.92 -16.19 -33.70
C HIS A 113 -0.59 -16.43 -32.96
N ASP A 114 -0.11 -15.50 -32.13
CA ASP A 114 1.19 -15.59 -31.44
C ASP A 114 1.00 -15.78 -29.93
N ALA A 115 0.57 -16.98 -29.52
CA ALA A 115 0.58 -17.40 -28.12
C ALA A 115 1.99 -17.83 -27.71
N THR A 116 2.93 -16.89 -27.59
CA THR A 116 4.21 -17.14 -26.91
C THR A 116 4.27 -16.38 -25.60
N ASP A 117 4.77 -17.09 -24.60
CA ASP A 117 4.81 -16.72 -23.19
C ASP A 117 5.43 -15.32 -23.02
N GLY A 118 4.63 -14.40 -22.51
CA GLY A 118 4.98 -12.99 -22.47
C GLY A 118 6.15 -12.73 -21.51
N TYR A 119 7.04 -11.82 -21.90
CA TYR A 119 8.14 -11.34 -21.06
C TYR A 119 7.66 -11.02 -19.63
N GLY A 120 8.30 -11.63 -18.63
CA GLY A 120 8.00 -11.48 -17.22
C GLY A 120 8.84 -10.36 -16.61
N PHE A 121 8.24 -9.21 -16.33
CA PHE A 121 8.88 -8.11 -15.61
C PHE A 121 8.39 -8.11 -14.17
N GLU A 122 9.24 -8.51 -13.24
CA GLU A 122 8.88 -8.61 -11.82
C GLU A 122 8.56 -7.23 -11.23
N GLY A 123 7.38 -7.08 -10.63
CA GLY A 123 6.95 -5.86 -9.94
C GLY A 123 6.47 -4.71 -10.86
N VAL A 124 6.20 -4.95 -12.14
CA VAL A 124 5.63 -3.95 -13.06
C VAL A 124 4.25 -4.40 -13.53
N GLN A 125 3.27 -3.50 -13.53
CA GLN A 125 1.90 -3.80 -13.96
C GLN A 125 1.87 -4.05 -15.48
N LYS A 126 1.25 -5.15 -15.91
CA LYS A 126 1.22 -5.58 -17.30
C LYS A 126 -0.20 -5.82 -17.81
N TYR A 127 -0.48 -5.33 -19.01
CA TYR A 127 -1.73 -5.52 -19.74
C TYR A 127 -1.44 -6.19 -21.07
N THR A 128 -2.31 -7.08 -21.51
CA THR A 128 -2.23 -7.68 -22.85
C THR A 128 -3.41 -7.19 -23.67
N VAL A 129 -3.16 -6.66 -24.86
CA VAL A 129 -4.18 -6.10 -25.74
C VAL A 129 -4.07 -6.67 -27.15
N ASP A 130 -5.22 -6.85 -27.80
CA ASP A 130 -5.31 -7.11 -29.24
C ASP A 130 -5.40 -5.76 -29.98
N PRO A 131 -4.37 -5.37 -30.76
CA PRO A 131 -4.37 -4.09 -31.47
C PRO A 131 -5.57 -3.88 -32.40
N LYS A 132 -6.19 -4.96 -32.93
CA LYS A 132 -7.33 -4.85 -33.84
C LYS A 132 -8.65 -4.54 -33.15
N ARG A 133 -8.73 -4.78 -31.84
CA ARG A 133 -9.92 -4.61 -31.01
C ARG A 133 -9.74 -3.55 -29.94
N PHE A 134 -8.60 -2.85 -29.96
CA PHE A 134 -8.26 -1.86 -28.97
C PHE A 134 -9.17 -0.63 -29.09
N VAL A 135 -9.61 -0.12 -27.95
CA VAL A 135 -10.37 1.13 -27.83
C VAL A 135 -9.80 1.89 -26.64
N ALA A 136 -9.16 3.02 -26.91
CA ALA A 136 -8.40 3.76 -25.91
C ALA A 136 -9.27 4.29 -24.77
N GLU A 137 -10.51 4.67 -25.01
CA GLU A 137 -11.41 5.19 -23.97
C GLU A 137 -11.76 4.12 -22.92
N ASN A 138 -12.13 2.92 -23.37
CA ASN A 138 -12.37 1.78 -22.49
C ASN A 138 -11.10 1.36 -21.75
N PHE A 139 -9.97 1.36 -22.46
CA PHE A 139 -8.70 0.97 -21.87
C PHE A 139 -8.09 2.06 -20.98
N ALA A 140 -8.37 3.34 -21.21
CA ALA A 140 -7.92 4.43 -20.36
C ALA A 140 -8.74 4.46 -19.08
N ALA A 141 -10.05 4.25 -19.17
CA ALA A 141 -10.87 3.91 -18.01
C ALA A 141 -10.29 2.67 -17.33
N GLU A 142 -9.90 1.62 -18.03
CA GLU A 142 -9.21 0.48 -17.39
C GLU A 142 -7.84 0.85 -16.80
N LEU A 143 -7.04 1.71 -17.44
CA LEU A 143 -5.69 2.09 -17.04
C LEU A 143 -5.70 3.07 -15.86
N LEU A 144 -6.76 3.86 -15.72
CA LEU A 144 -7.02 4.89 -14.71
C LEU A 144 -7.98 4.38 -13.60
N ASP A 145 -9.04 3.63 -13.94
CA ASP A 145 -9.96 2.95 -13.02
C ASP A 145 -9.40 1.63 -12.48
N LYS A 146 -8.50 0.89 -13.18
CA LYS A 146 -7.69 -0.17 -12.55
C LYS A 146 -6.44 0.36 -11.84
N VAL A 147 -6.26 1.69 -11.75
CA VAL A 147 -5.52 2.28 -10.62
C VAL A 147 -6.34 2.17 -9.34
N ALA A 148 -7.67 2.15 -9.44
CA ALA A 148 -8.57 1.91 -8.31
C ALA A 148 -8.89 0.42 -8.10
N GLU A 149 -8.98 -0.41 -9.14
CA GLU A 149 -9.36 -1.82 -9.02
C GLU A 149 -8.30 -2.82 -9.55
N ARG A 150 -7.74 -3.60 -8.61
CA ARG A 150 -7.03 -4.89 -8.80
C ARG A 150 -5.50 -4.89 -8.98
N ASN A 151 -4.82 -3.99 -8.28
CA ASN A 151 -3.64 -4.35 -7.45
C ASN A 151 -3.56 -3.58 -6.13
N SER A 152 -4.62 -2.83 -5.82
CA SER A 152 -4.83 -2.17 -4.55
C SER A 152 -5.31 -3.18 -3.52
N THR A 153 -4.41 -4.04 -3.06
CA THR A 153 -4.57 -4.59 -1.71
C THR A 153 -4.87 -3.39 -0.79
N HIS A 154 -6.02 -3.31 -0.09
CA HIS A 154 -6.41 -2.10 0.65
C HIS A 154 -5.44 -1.81 1.82
N LEU A 155 -4.28 -1.22 1.49
CA LEU A 155 -3.20 -0.69 2.34
C LEU A 155 -3.21 0.83 2.29
N HIS A 156 -4.33 1.40 1.89
CA HIS A 156 -4.46 2.83 1.77
C HIS A 156 -5.00 3.37 3.09
N ALA A 157 -4.44 4.50 3.50
CA ALA A 157 -4.91 5.21 4.67
C ALA A 157 -6.38 5.60 4.46
N LEU A 158 -7.20 5.33 5.47
CA LEU A 158 -8.49 5.95 5.61
C LEU A 158 -8.28 7.33 6.25
N SER A 159 -8.62 8.37 5.51
CA SER A 159 -8.51 9.75 5.98
C SER A 159 -9.86 10.24 6.50
N LEU A 160 -9.84 10.99 7.61
CA LEU A 160 -11.05 11.58 8.18
C LEU A 160 -11.48 12.82 7.39
N TYR A 161 -12.74 12.85 6.99
CA TYR A 161 -13.40 13.99 6.36
C TYR A 161 -14.58 14.44 7.21
N ASN A 162 -14.55 15.69 7.64
CA ASN A 162 -15.65 16.36 8.33
C ASN A 162 -16.51 17.06 7.25
N ILE A 163 -17.45 16.35 6.64
CA ILE A 163 -18.21 16.94 5.53
C ILE A 163 -19.10 18.09 6.03
N TYR A 164 -18.83 19.31 5.54
CA TYR A 164 -19.84 20.33 5.24
C TYR A 164 -19.99 20.37 3.70
N LYS A 165 -21.10 19.83 3.19
CA LYS A 165 -21.55 19.67 1.78
C LYS A 165 -21.02 18.45 0.99
N PRO A 166 -21.93 17.60 0.45
CA PRO A 166 -21.57 16.60 -0.53
C PRO A 166 -21.36 17.29 -1.88
N PHE A 167 -20.15 17.25 -2.43
CA PHE A 167 -19.94 17.57 -3.84
C PHE A 167 -19.81 16.26 -4.61
N THR A 168 -20.92 15.79 -5.15
CA THR A 168 -20.92 14.93 -6.33
C THR A 168 -21.94 15.53 -7.30
N GLU A 169 -21.49 15.83 -8.52
CA GLU A 169 -22.35 16.29 -9.62
C GLU A 169 -23.43 15.24 -9.99
N SER A 170 -23.32 14.01 -9.47
CA SER A 170 -24.38 13.01 -9.48
C SER A 170 -25.07 12.93 -8.11
N ARG A 171 -26.41 13.00 -8.11
CA ARG A 171 -27.28 12.83 -6.92
C ARG A 171 -27.25 11.40 -6.32
N LYS A 172 -26.10 10.72 -6.27
CA LYS A 172 -25.97 9.41 -5.60
C LYS A 172 -25.53 9.62 -4.16
N SER A 173 -26.30 9.08 -3.22
CA SER A 173 -25.92 9.04 -1.80
C SER A 173 -24.73 8.11 -1.61
N LEU A 174 -23.65 8.60 -0.99
CA LEU A 174 -22.53 7.76 -0.54
C LEU A 174 -23.04 6.85 0.59
N LEU A 175 -22.73 5.56 0.51
CA LEU A 175 -23.13 4.55 1.51
C LEU A 175 -21.91 4.12 2.32
N CYS A 176 -22.11 3.86 3.61
CA CYS A 176 -21.07 3.26 4.44
C CYS A 176 -20.87 1.79 4.05
N LYS A 177 -19.64 1.38 3.71
CA LYS A 177 -19.30 -0.01 3.35
C LYS A 177 -19.51 -0.99 4.51
N ARG A 178 -19.58 -0.52 5.76
CA ARG A 178 -19.85 -1.36 6.94
C ARG A 178 -21.33 -1.54 7.23
N CYS A 179 -22.08 -0.47 7.48
CA CYS A 179 -23.48 -0.55 7.89
C CYS A 179 -24.47 -0.47 6.72
N GLN A 180 -23.99 -0.17 5.51
CA GLN A 180 -24.79 0.00 4.29
C GLN A 180 -25.79 1.18 4.32
N GLU A 181 -25.76 2.00 5.37
CA GLU A 181 -26.59 3.20 5.48
C GLU A 181 -25.94 4.42 4.80
N PRO A 182 -26.74 5.39 4.33
CA PRO A 182 -26.24 6.65 3.78
C PRO A 182 -25.34 7.42 4.75
N ILE A 183 -24.30 8.04 4.22
CA ILE A 183 -23.41 8.87 5.04
C ILE A 183 -24.11 10.18 5.42
N SER A 184 -24.19 10.44 6.72
CA SER A 184 -24.92 11.58 7.32
C SER A 184 -24.06 12.48 8.21
N GLY A 185 -22.73 12.41 8.10
CA GLY A 185 -21.81 13.17 8.97
C GLY A 185 -20.32 12.90 8.66
N PRO A 186 -19.42 13.06 9.65
CA PRO A 186 -18.00 12.76 9.49
C PRO A 186 -17.78 11.32 9.00
N MET A 187 -16.87 11.17 8.05
CA MET A 187 -16.58 9.89 7.41
C MET A 187 -15.09 9.64 7.28
N TYR A 188 -14.73 8.37 7.24
CA TYR A 188 -13.43 7.93 6.77
C TYR A 188 -13.54 7.48 5.33
N GLN A 189 -12.63 7.95 4.47
CA GLN A 189 -12.58 7.56 3.07
C GLN A 189 -11.15 7.20 2.66
N CYS A 190 -11.04 6.13 1.89
CA CYS A 190 -9.83 5.83 1.14
C CYS A 190 -9.75 6.74 -0.09
N MET A 191 -8.67 7.51 -0.23
CA MET A 191 -8.52 8.42 -1.39
C MET A 191 -8.07 7.70 -2.67
N ALA A 192 -7.50 6.51 -2.53
CA ALA A 192 -7.05 5.69 -3.65
C ALA A 192 -8.09 4.64 -4.08
N CYS A 193 -9.10 4.38 -3.26
CA CYS A 193 -10.20 3.45 -3.57
C CYS A 193 -11.53 4.18 -3.35
N SER A 194 -12.27 4.41 -4.42
CA SER A 194 -13.59 5.06 -4.36
C SER A 194 -14.66 4.26 -3.59
N GLU A 195 -14.39 2.99 -3.27
CA GLU A 195 -15.34 2.06 -2.66
C GLU A 195 -15.35 2.04 -1.12
N TYR A 196 -14.24 2.43 -0.48
CA TYR A 196 -14.07 2.26 0.98
C TYR A 196 -14.39 3.55 1.71
N ILE A 197 -15.69 3.73 1.99
CA ILE A 197 -16.23 4.85 2.73
C ILE A 197 -16.93 4.33 3.99
N PHE A 198 -16.65 4.94 5.13
CA PHE A 198 -17.20 4.54 6.41
C PHE A 198 -17.71 5.74 7.19
N HIS A 199 -18.83 5.62 7.92
CA HIS A 199 -19.10 6.59 8.99
C HIS A 199 -17.92 6.58 9.96
N LYS A 200 -17.60 7.74 10.56
CA LYS A 200 -16.59 7.83 11.61
C LYS A 200 -16.77 6.76 12.69
N SER A 201 -18.00 6.66 13.21
CA SER A 201 -18.37 5.65 14.21
C SER A 201 -18.26 4.21 13.72
N CYS A 202 -18.49 3.96 12.43
CA CYS A 202 -18.32 2.64 11.85
C CYS A 202 -16.85 2.28 11.67
N ALA A 203 -15.96 3.21 11.34
CA ALA A 203 -14.54 2.89 11.22
C ALA A 203 -13.85 2.73 12.58
N GLU A 204 -14.21 3.59 13.53
CA GLU A 204 -13.69 3.59 14.91
C GLU A 204 -14.34 2.51 15.79
N ASP A 205 -15.51 2.01 15.39
CA ASP A 205 -16.34 1.02 16.10
C ASP A 205 -16.40 1.26 17.61
N SER A 206 -17.06 2.37 17.97
CA SER A 206 -17.38 2.83 19.32
C SER A 206 -16.27 2.79 20.39
N ASN A 207 -14.97 2.93 20.04
CA ASN A 207 -13.85 3.30 20.93
C ASN A 207 -13.71 2.60 22.31
N ASP A 208 -14.43 1.52 22.59
CA ASP A 208 -14.28 0.79 23.84
C ASP A 208 -13.20 -0.27 23.65
N LEU A 209 -11.95 0.19 23.72
CA LEU A 209 -10.78 -0.68 23.70
C LEU A 209 -10.89 -1.79 24.76
N ASP A 210 -11.64 -1.60 25.84
CA ASP A 210 -11.84 -2.60 26.89
C ASP A 210 -12.69 -3.78 26.37
N LEU A 211 -13.73 -3.52 25.57
CA LEU A 211 -14.50 -4.57 24.89
C LEU A 211 -13.64 -5.34 23.88
N PHE A 212 -12.75 -4.65 23.16
CA PHE A 212 -11.80 -5.30 22.24
C PHE A 212 -10.75 -6.12 23.00
N ARG A 213 -10.28 -5.65 24.16
CA ARG A 213 -9.39 -6.42 25.06
C ARG A 213 -10.03 -7.72 25.54
N GLN A 214 -11.35 -7.81 25.62
CA GLN A 214 -12.04 -9.05 26.04
C GLN A 214 -12.33 -9.97 24.84
N SER A 215 -12.68 -9.41 23.69
CA SER A 215 -13.17 -10.17 22.53
C SER A 215 -12.11 -10.50 21.47
N CYS A 216 -10.96 -9.81 21.46
CA CYS A 216 -9.93 -9.99 20.44
C CYS A 216 -9.30 -11.40 20.51
N PRO A 217 -9.33 -12.19 19.41
CA PRO A 217 -8.69 -13.50 19.33
C PRO A 217 -7.21 -13.48 19.73
N LYS A 218 -6.75 -14.50 20.48
CA LYS A 218 -5.38 -14.57 21.02
C LYS A 218 -4.31 -14.52 19.93
N ASN A 219 -4.54 -15.19 18.80
CA ASN A 219 -3.63 -15.21 17.66
C ASN A 219 -3.43 -13.82 17.02
N LEU A 220 -4.41 -12.92 17.11
CA LEU A 220 -4.26 -11.54 16.63
C LEU A 220 -3.45 -10.65 17.59
N ARG A 221 -3.32 -11.04 18.86
CA ARG A 221 -2.55 -10.29 19.88
C ARG A 221 -1.07 -10.61 19.85
N ALA A 222 -0.69 -11.78 19.34
CA ALA A 222 0.68 -12.27 19.39
C ALA A 222 1.63 -11.34 18.60
N SER A 223 2.64 -10.82 19.28
CA SER A 223 3.63 -9.91 18.70
C SER A 223 4.83 -10.62 18.08
N LYS A 224 5.08 -11.88 18.46
CA LYS A 224 6.37 -12.56 18.22
C LYS A 224 6.36 -13.70 17.22
N GLU A 225 5.23 -14.37 16.96
CA GLU A 225 5.20 -15.57 16.11
C GLU A 225 4.06 -15.54 15.09
N SER A 226 4.37 -15.98 13.86
CA SER A 226 3.42 -16.12 12.77
C SER A 226 2.49 -17.30 13.01
N THR A 227 1.44 -17.08 13.80
CA THR A 227 0.28 -17.97 13.74
C THR A 227 -0.57 -17.51 12.56
N GLU A 228 -1.01 -18.44 11.72
CA GLU A 228 -1.96 -18.15 10.66
C GLU A 228 -3.20 -17.45 11.24
N TYR A 229 -3.94 -16.73 10.39
CA TYR A 229 -5.21 -16.15 10.82
C TYR A 229 -6.19 -17.28 11.20
N GLU A 230 -6.31 -17.57 12.49
CA GLU A 230 -7.29 -18.50 13.06
C GLU A 230 -8.68 -17.85 13.01
N ILE A 231 -9.32 -17.93 11.85
CA ILE A 231 -10.66 -17.42 11.60
C ILE A 231 -11.61 -18.61 11.50
N PRO A 232 -12.62 -18.74 12.39
CA PRO A 232 -13.61 -19.80 12.32
C PRO A 232 -14.33 -19.84 10.96
N PRO A 233 -14.54 -21.01 10.34
CA PRO A 233 -15.13 -21.13 9.00
C PRO A 233 -16.47 -20.39 8.84
N GLU A 234 -17.30 -20.35 9.87
CA GLU A 234 -18.59 -19.66 9.88
C GLU A 234 -18.47 -18.13 9.81
N LYS A 235 -17.30 -17.59 10.15
CA LYS A 235 -17.00 -16.15 10.09
C LYS A 235 -16.20 -15.76 8.85
N GLN A 236 -15.74 -16.72 8.05
CA GLN A 236 -14.94 -16.45 6.85
C GLN A 236 -15.79 -15.79 5.75
N LYS A 237 -15.32 -14.64 5.26
CA LYS A 237 -15.99 -13.86 4.22
C LYS A 237 -15.10 -13.75 3.00
N ARG A 238 -15.64 -14.14 1.85
CA ARG A 238 -14.96 -13.96 0.56
C ARG A 238 -15.04 -12.51 0.13
N CYS A 239 -13.93 -11.94 -0.35
CA CYS A 239 -13.98 -10.63 -1.00
C CYS A 239 -14.79 -10.69 -2.30
N GLU A 240 -15.22 -9.54 -2.79
CA GLU A 240 -16.01 -9.43 -4.01
C GLU A 240 -15.30 -10.06 -5.22
N THR A 241 -13.98 -9.91 -5.31
CA THR A 241 -13.18 -10.53 -6.39
C THR A 241 -13.15 -12.05 -6.27
N CYS A 242 -13.05 -12.62 -5.07
CA CYS A 242 -13.11 -14.08 -4.89
C CYS A 242 -14.52 -14.61 -5.15
N GLU A 243 -15.56 -13.87 -4.76
CA GLU A 243 -16.96 -14.20 -5.06
C GLU A 243 -17.21 -14.23 -6.57
N LEU A 244 -16.81 -13.19 -7.30
CA LEU A 244 -16.97 -13.10 -8.76
C LEU A 244 -16.22 -14.20 -9.52
N ASN A 245 -15.05 -14.60 -9.03
CA ASN A 245 -14.24 -15.66 -9.65
C ASN A 245 -14.56 -17.06 -9.13
N ASN A 246 -15.60 -17.21 -8.30
CA ASN A 246 -16.00 -18.47 -7.69
C ASN A 246 -14.84 -19.19 -6.95
N LYS A 247 -13.97 -18.41 -6.29
CA LYS A 247 -12.88 -18.92 -5.46
C LYS A 247 -13.32 -18.97 -4.01
N ASP A 248 -12.88 -19.97 -3.27
CA ASP A 248 -13.11 -20.05 -1.83
C ASP A 248 -12.40 -18.93 -1.05
N PHE A 249 -12.80 -18.77 0.21
CA PHE A 249 -12.06 -17.92 1.14
C PHE A 249 -10.59 -18.38 1.19
N SER A 250 -9.68 -17.42 1.27
CA SER A 250 -8.26 -17.70 1.37
C SER A 250 -7.61 -16.74 2.36
N VAL A 251 -6.87 -17.29 3.33
CA VAL A 251 -5.97 -16.52 4.22
C VAL A 251 -4.79 -15.92 3.47
N SER A 252 -4.50 -16.40 2.26
CA SER A 252 -3.52 -15.80 1.35
C SER A 252 -4.13 -14.64 0.56
N CYS A 253 -5.46 -14.47 0.58
CA CYS A 253 -6.16 -13.34 -0.02
C CYS A 253 -6.39 -12.26 1.05
N ARG A 254 -5.68 -11.15 0.89
CA ARG A 254 -5.80 -10.01 1.80
C ARG A 254 -7.22 -9.47 1.92
N ASP A 255 -7.92 -9.29 0.80
CA ASP A 255 -9.24 -8.67 0.83
C ASP A 255 -10.27 -9.60 1.50
N CYS A 256 -10.06 -10.92 1.43
CA CYS A 256 -10.85 -11.88 2.20
C CYS A 256 -10.62 -11.68 3.71
N ILE A 257 -9.36 -11.56 4.14
CA ILE A 257 -9.03 -11.26 5.55
C ILE A 257 -9.64 -9.93 5.98
N PHE A 258 -9.51 -8.88 5.18
CA PHE A 258 -10.02 -7.54 5.50
C PHE A 258 -11.56 -7.52 5.58
N LYS A 259 -12.27 -8.10 4.60
CA LYS A 259 -13.73 -8.19 4.63
C LYS A 259 -14.22 -9.03 5.81
N THR A 260 -13.51 -10.13 6.11
CA THR A 260 -13.79 -10.95 7.29
C THR A 260 -13.64 -10.15 8.59
N ASN A 261 -12.58 -9.36 8.73
CA ASN A 261 -12.42 -8.46 9.87
C ASN A 261 -13.54 -7.42 9.97
N MET A 262 -13.86 -6.80 8.85
CA MET A 262 -14.88 -5.74 8.77
C MET A 262 -16.28 -6.25 9.16
N GLU A 263 -16.70 -7.40 8.62
CA GLU A 263 -18.01 -7.99 8.94
C GLU A 263 -18.02 -8.66 10.32
N GLY A 264 -16.91 -9.31 10.70
CA GLY A 264 -16.77 -10.02 11.97
C GLY A 264 -16.52 -9.09 13.17
N LYS A 265 -16.20 -7.81 12.92
CA LYS A 265 -15.84 -6.80 13.92
C LYS A 265 -14.76 -7.27 14.89
N PHE A 266 -13.76 -8.00 14.41
CA PHE A 266 -12.68 -8.51 15.28
C PHE A 266 -11.78 -7.38 15.78
N LEU A 267 -11.49 -6.40 14.90
CA LEU A 267 -10.66 -5.24 15.19
C LEU A 267 -11.25 -3.98 14.52
N PRO A 268 -11.22 -2.82 15.20
CA PRO A 268 -11.51 -1.52 14.59
C PRO A 268 -10.64 -1.25 13.36
N LEU A 269 -11.17 -0.53 12.39
CA LEU A 269 -10.38 -0.12 11.22
C LEU A 269 -9.49 1.08 11.57
N ILE A 270 -9.96 1.93 12.48
CA ILE A 270 -9.28 3.12 12.95
C ILE A 270 -9.33 3.16 14.47
N ILE A 271 -8.22 3.54 15.10
CA ILE A 271 -8.16 3.81 16.54
C ILE A 271 -7.52 5.17 16.81
N ASN A 272 -8.01 5.86 17.84
CA ASN A 272 -7.36 7.05 18.39
C ASN A 272 -6.68 6.61 19.70
N HIS A 273 -5.39 6.27 19.62
CA HIS A 273 -4.65 5.72 20.76
C HIS A 273 -3.93 6.84 21.55
N GLY A 274 -3.96 6.79 22.88
CA GLY A 274 -3.40 7.85 23.73
C GLY A 274 -1.90 8.11 23.57
N SER A 275 -1.16 7.17 22.98
CA SER A 275 0.28 7.31 22.71
C SER A 275 0.61 8.12 21.45
N HIS A 276 -0.37 8.52 20.64
CA HIS A 276 -0.12 9.18 19.37
C HIS A 276 -1.27 10.11 18.98
N SER A 277 -0.96 11.30 18.48
CA SER A 277 -1.96 12.33 18.17
C SER A 277 -2.80 12.03 16.93
N HIS A 278 -2.28 11.24 15.99
CA HIS A 278 -2.98 10.90 14.76
C HIS A 278 -3.71 9.54 14.84
N PRO A 279 -4.83 9.36 14.13
CA PRO A 279 -5.51 8.08 14.06
C PRO A 279 -4.63 6.98 13.45
N LEU A 280 -4.64 5.80 14.06
CA LEU A 280 -3.93 4.63 13.56
C LEU A 280 -4.86 3.75 12.73
N ASN A 281 -4.40 3.35 11.56
CA ASN A 281 -5.12 2.51 10.62
C ASN A 281 -4.75 1.04 10.81
N LEU A 282 -5.75 0.16 10.81
CA LEU A 282 -5.53 -1.28 10.81
C LEU A 282 -4.93 -1.73 9.48
N ILE A 283 -3.82 -2.44 9.56
CA ILE A 283 -3.17 -3.14 8.45
C ILE A 283 -3.25 -4.63 8.71
N MET A 284 -3.81 -5.39 7.76
CA MET A 284 -3.81 -6.84 7.77
C MET A 284 -3.26 -7.36 6.44
N MET A 285 -2.19 -8.15 6.51
CA MET A 285 -1.50 -8.77 5.39
C MET A 285 -1.50 -10.28 5.54
N PRO A 286 -1.68 -11.05 4.45
CA PRO A 286 -1.43 -12.49 4.47
C PRO A 286 -0.11 -12.84 5.14
N THR A 287 -0.06 -13.94 5.89
CA THR A 287 1.18 -14.41 6.54
C THR A 287 2.26 -14.81 5.54
N SER A 288 1.85 -15.17 4.31
CA SER A 288 2.75 -15.42 3.19
C SER A 288 3.46 -14.16 2.67
N TYR A 289 3.00 -12.97 3.05
CA TYR A 289 3.62 -11.70 2.67
C TYR A 289 4.61 -11.25 3.76
N ASP A 290 5.84 -10.89 3.40
CA ASP A 290 6.89 -10.50 4.34
C ASP A 290 6.73 -9.06 4.86
N TYR A 291 5.52 -8.69 5.28
CA TYR A 291 5.26 -7.41 5.93
C TYR A 291 5.80 -7.45 7.35
N LYS A 292 6.89 -6.72 7.58
CA LYS A 292 7.52 -6.53 8.88
C LYS A 292 7.46 -5.05 9.27
N PHE A 293 7.33 -4.78 10.57
CA PHE A 293 7.38 -3.43 11.11
C PHE A 293 8.01 -3.44 12.50
N ARG A 294 8.58 -2.30 12.92
CA ARG A 294 9.01 -2.11 14.30
C ARG A 294 7.86 -1.50 15.09
N CYS A 295 7.53 -2.07 16.25
CA CYS A 295 6.54 -1.49 17.15
C CYS A 295 7.16 -0.34 17.94
N CYS A 296 6.54 0.84 17.89
CA CYS A 296 6.97 2.03 18.63
C CYS A 296 6.75 1.88 20.14
N GLY A 297 5.86 0.97 20.57
CA GLY A 297 5.59 0.76 22.00
C GLY A 297 6.59 -0.15 22.69
N CYS A 298 6.78 -1.36 22.19
CA CYS A 298 7.68 -2.34 22.82
C CYS A 298 9.07 -2.44 22.18
N GLY A 299 9.28 -1.79 21.03
CA GLY A 299 10.52 -1.86 20.25
C GLY A 299 10.71 -3.14 19.44
N GLU A 300 9.92 -4.18 19.68
CA GLU A 300 10.04 -5.48 19.01
C GLU A 300 9.52 -5.44 17.56
N LEU A 301 10.02 -6.35 16.73
CA LEU A 301 9.53 -6.54 15.36
C LEU A 301 8.17 -7.24 15.37
N GLY A 302 7.22 -6.73 14.60
CA GLY A 302 5.94 -7.34 14.29
C GLY A 302 5.84 -7.78 12.84
N LYS A 303 4.84 -8.62 12.56
CA LYS A 303 4.55 -9.12 11.21
C LYS A 303 3.06 -9.15 10.94
N SER A 304 2.70 -9.07 9.66
CA SER A 304 1.37 -9.32 9.10
C SER A 304 0.24 -8.38 9.53
N ILE A 305 0.10 -8.05 10.82
CA ILE A 305 -0.96 -7.19 11.35
C ILE A 305 -0.40 -6.07 12.22
N SER A 306 -0.85 -4.84 11.99
CA SER A 306 -0.41 -3.66 12.75
C SER A 306 -1.48 -2.58 12.79
N TYR A 307 -1.32 -1.63 13.72
CA TYR A 307 -1.94 -0.33 13.64
C TYR A 307 -0.90 0.71 13.24
N ARG A 308 -1.14 1.44 12.15
CA ARG A 308 -0.17 2.35 11.53
C ARG A 308 -0.72 3.77 11.38
N CYS A 309 0.06 4.75 11.81
CA CYS A 309 -0.06 6.13 11.35
C CYS A 309 0.71 6.27 10.04
N TYR A 310 0.03 6.72 8.98
CA TYR A 310 0.68 6.96 7.69
C TYR A 310 1.50 8.24 7.68
N ASP A 311 1.09 9.26 8.44
CA ASP A 311 1.75 10.57 8.47
C ASP A 311 3.08 10.53 9.24
N CYS A 312 3.16 9.72 10.29
CA CYS A 312 4.32 9.68 11.20
C CYS A 312 5.14 8.39 11.11
N ASN A 313 4.75 7.42 10.27
CA ASN A 313 5.35 6.08 10.26
C ASN A 313 5.37 5.42 11.66
N PHE A 314 4.38 5.73 12.49
CA PHE A 314 4.22 5.18 13.84
C PHE A 314 3.44 3.86 13.74
N ASN A 315 4.00 2.75 14.23
CA ASN A 315 3.39 1.43 14.10
C ASN A 315 3.30 0.74 15.45
N LEU A 316 2.19 0.07 15.72
CA LEU A 316 1.97 -0.70 16.93
C LEU A 316 1.52 -2.12 16.61
N HIS A 317 1.96 -3.09 17.42
CA HIS A 317 1.31 -4.39 17.46
C HIS A 317 -0.12 -4.23 17.98
N VAL A 318 -1.03 -5.10 17.54
CA VAL A 318 -2.38 -5.21 18.12
C VAL A 318 -2.30 -5.46 19.62
N GLY A 319 -1.40 -6.35 20.08
CA GLY A 319 -1.18 -6.58 21.51
C GLY A 319 -0.72 -5.35 22.29
N CYS A 320 0.08 -4.46 21.67
CA CYS A 320 0.53 -3.22 22.32
C CYS A 320 -0.60 -2.19 22.42
N VAL A 321 -1.43 -2.06 21.38
CA VAL A 321 -2.66 -1.24 21.43
C VAL A 321 -3.61 -1.69 22.53
N LEU A 322 -3.67 -3.01 22.77
CA LEU A 322 -4.58 -3.62 23.74
C LEU A 322 -3.99 -3.70 25.15
N LEU A 323 -2.82 -3.12 25.42
CA LEU A 323 -2.31 -3.04 26.80
C LEU A 323 -3.29 -2.27 27.68
N GLU A 324 -3.42 -2.70 28.92
CA GLU A 324 -4.24 -2.00 29.90
C GLU A 324 -3.53 -0.72 30.35
N PRO A 325 -4.24 0.41 30.48
CA PRO A 325 -3.63 1.65 30.99
C PRO A 325 -3.11 1.48 32.42
N THR A 326 -3.73 0.59 33.18
CA THR A 326 -3.35 0.24 34.55
C THR A 326 -3.31 -1.26 34.69
N ALA A 327 -2.24 -1.79 35.25
CA ALA A 327 -2.05 -3.22 35.41
C ALA A 327 -1.78 -3.57 36.89
N SER A 328 -2.30 -4.72 37.33
CA SER A 328 -2.12 -5.24 38.71
C SER A 328 -1.44 -6.61 38.65
N SER A 329 -0.60 -6.93 39.64
CA SER A 329 0.13 -8.20 39.67
C SER A 329 0.25 -8.74 41.09
N SER A 330 0.24 -10.05 41.23
CA SER A 330 0.60 -10.74 42.47
C SER A 330 2.03 -10.41 42.95
N ARG A 331 2.94 -10.02 42.05
CA ARG A 331 4.33 -9.65 42.35
C ARG A 331 4.50 -8.21 42.86
N HIS A 332 3.49 -7.35 42.69
CA HIS A 332 3.55 -5.96 43.14
C HIS A 332 2.17 -5.44 43.58
N ARG A 333 2.08 -4.97 44.83
CA ARG A 333 0.79 -4.65 45.48
C ARG A 333 0.07 -3.42 44.93
N HIS A 334 0.79 -2.48 44.34
CA HIS A 334 0.19 -1.27 43.77
C HIS A 334 -0.04 -1.47 42.28
N SER A 335 -1.06 -0.80 41.74
CA SER A 335 -1.26 -0.79 40.28
C SER A 335 -0.17 0.03 39.62
N LEU A 336 0.32 -0.44 38.48
CA LEU A 336 1.24 0.31 37.63
C LEU A 336 0.46 0.94 36.48
N THR A 337 0.79 2.18 36.16
CA THR A 337 0.23 2.92 35.03
C THR A 337 1.16 2.84 33.83
N LEU A 338 0.61 2.64 32.63
CA LEU A 338 1.35 2.60 31.38
C LEU A 338 1.71 4.02 30.93
N PHE A 339 2.97 4.23 30.55
CA PHE A 339 3.50 5.48 30.01
C PHE A 339 4.08 5.27 28.62
N TYR A 340 3.88 6.28 27.76
CA TYR A 340 4.23 6.23 26.33
C TYR A 340 5.43 7.10 25.96
N ASP A 341 5.65 8.18 26.70
CA ASP A 341 6.71 9.17 26.42
C ASP A 341 7.95 8.91 27.28
N SER A 342 9.09 9.45 26.83
CA SER A 342 10.23 9.65 27.72
C SER A 342 9.81 10.66 28.79
N LEU A 343 10.16 10.39 30.05
CA LEU A 343 10.01 11.35 31.15
C LEU A 343 11.07 12.46 31.01
N GLU A 344 11.07 13.19 29.90
CA GLU A 344 11.82 14.44 29.81
C GLU A 344 11.14 15.43 30.77
N ASP A 345 11.94 16.01 31.66
CA ASP A 345 11.58 16.96 32.74
C ASP A 345 11.25 16.40 34.14
N THR A 346 11.44 15.11 34.41
CA THR A 346 11.43 14.63 35.82
C THR A 346 12.71 13.88 36.15
N TYR A 347 13.19 14.10 37.38
CA TYR A 347 14.38 13.57 38.07
C TYR A 347 14.55 12.01 38.08
N TRP A 348 14.08 11.27 37.07
CA TRP A 348 14.09 9.81 37.00
C TRP A 348 15.17 9.28 36.07
N ASP A 349 16.43 9.36 36.51
CA ASP A 349 17.57 8.64 35.91
C ASP A 349 17.46 7.10 36.06
N ASN A 350 16.40 6.60 36.67
CA ASN A 350 16.26 5.17 36.98
C ASN A 350 15.60 4.41 35.82
N ASN A 351 16.41 4.11 34.80
CA ASN A 351 16.01 3.26 33.67
C ASN A 351 16.05 1.76 34.02
N ILE A 352 16.34 1.38 35.26
CA ILE A 352 16.42 -0.02 35.67
C ILE A 352 15.02 -0.55 35.97
N CYS A 353 14.63 -1.65 35.31
CA CYS A 353 13.37 -2.33 35.57
C CYS A 353 13.40 -3.00 36.95
N GLY A 354 12.47 -2.67 37.84
CA GLY A 354 12.41 -3.21 39.20
C GLY A 354 12.01 -4.68 39.32
N PHE A 355 11.73 -5.36 38.20
CA PHE A 355 11.38 -6.79 38.17
C PHE A 355 12.50 -7.68 37.64
N CYS A 356 13.28 -7.21 36.66
CA CYS A 356 14.36 -7.99 36.04
C CYS A 356 15.76 -7.41 36.26
N ASN A 357 15.86 -6.22 36.86
CA ASN A 357 17.09 -5.48 37.13
C ASN A 357 17.93 -5.16 35.88
N ASN A 358 17.34 -5.21 34.68
CA ASN A 358 17.98 -4.78 33.44
C ASN A 358 17.55 -3.36 33.08
N GLU A 359 18.43 -2.66 32.35
CA GLU A 359 18.11 -1.35 31.77
C GLU A 359 16.94 -1.44 30.78
N ARG A 360 16.10 -0.41 30.81
CA ARG A 360 15.03 -0.13 29.85
C ARG A 360 15.59 0.75 28.75
N ASN A 361 15.13 0.51 27.53
CA ASN A 361 15.30 1.49 26.46
C ASN A 361 14.38 2.70 26.73
N PRO A 362 14.92 3.93 26.85
CA PRO A 362 14.14 5.16 27.04
C PRO A 362 13.00 5.35 26.04
N ASP A 363 13.17 4.87 24.81
CA ASP A 363 12.22 5.01 23.72
C ASP A 363 11.05 3.99 23.78
N HIS A 364 11.11 3.00 24.67
CA HIS A 364 10.07 1.98 24.80
C HIS A 364 9.11 2.34 25.94
N TRP A 365 7.82 2.05 25.73
CA TRP A 365 6.79 2.19 26.76
C TRP A 365 7.10 1.34 27.99
N PHE A 366 6.58 1.77 29.12
CA PHE A 366 6.83 1.13 30.40
C PHE A 366 5.66 1.31 31.36
N TYR A 367 5.62 0.44 32.36
CA TYR A 367 4.73 0.58 33.48
C TYR A 367 5.46 1.27 34.63
N TYR A 368 4.76 2.17 35.32
CA TYR A 368 5.29 2.90 36.46
C TYR A 368 4.31 2.85 37.64
N CYS A 369 4.85 2.55 38.82
CA CYS A 369 4.15 2.67 40.08
C CYS A 369 4.55 3.98 40.77
N SER A 370 3.63 4.92 40.92
CA SER A 370 3.88 6.17 41.65
C SER A 370 4.07 5.98 43.15
N THR A 371 3.51 4.93 43.73
CA THR A 371 3.60 4.67 45.18
C THR A 371 4.94 4.10 45.60
N CYS A 372 5.56 3.28 44.75
CA CYS A 372 6.86 2.65 45.02
C CYS A 372 7.99 3.20 44.14
N GLU A 373 7.67 4.10 43.22
CA GLU A 373 8.61 4.67 42.25
C GLU A 373 9.33 3.61 41.39
N ILE A 374 8.66 2.50 41.12
CA ILE A 374 9.20 1.38 40.34
C ILE A 374 8.82 1.55 38.87
N VAL A 375 9.81 1.42 37.99
CA VAL A 375 9.66 1.30 36.54
C VAL A 375 9.72 -0.18 36.12
N ALA A 376 8.95 -0.58 35.13
CA ALA A 376 8.88 -1.95 34.64
C ALA A 376 8.75 -2.01 33.11
N HIS A 377 9.48 -2.93 32.47
CA HIS A 377 9.22 -3.26 31.07
C HIS A 377 7.81 -3.84 30.91
N ILE A 378 7.16 -3.58 29.77
CA ILE A 378 5.82 -4.09 29.42
C ILE A 378 5.68 -5.60 29.67
N GLY A 379 6.70 -6.38 29.30
CA GLY A 379 6.69 -7.84 29.42
C GLY A 379 7.30 -8.41 30.69
N CYS A 380 7.93 -7.59 31.54
CA CYS A 380 8.47 -8.07 32.83
C CYS A 380 7.37 -8.17 33.89
N PHE A 381 6.32 -7.38 33.71
CA PHE A 381 5.09 -7.45 34.46
C PHE A 381 4.18 -8.52 33.85
N VAL A 382 3.89 -9.57 34.61
CA VAL A 382 2.89 -10.57 34.19
C VAL A 382 1.57 -10.11 34.80
N VAL A 383 0.63 -9.76 33.93
CA VAL A 383 -0.78 -9.63 34.27
C VAL A 383 -1.31 -11.06 34.38
N ASP A 384 -1.85 -11.42 35.55
CA ASP A 384 -2.44 -12.74 35.79
C ASP A 384 -3.75 -12.93 34.99
#